data_AF-A0AAW3HNI5-F1
#
_entry.id   AF-A0AAW3HNI5-F1
#
_cell.length_a   1.000
_cell.length_b   1.000
_cell.length_c   1.000
_cell.angle_alpha   90.00
_cell.angle_beta   90.00
_cell.angle_gamma   90.00
#
_symmetry.space_group_name_H-M   'P 1'
#
loop_
_entity.id
_entity.type
_entity.pdbx_description
1 polymer ?
#
loop_
_entity_poly.entity_id
_entity_poly.type
_entity_poly.pdbx_seq_one_letter_code
_entity_poly.pdbx_strand_id
1 'polypeptide(L)' 'MAVIKTHTGTVITRTGEKQVQLHQNPTTWVGGPKEYYYKVTGRRGGAVGVRTRLVLSSIRPIEKMEDQQQ' A
#
# COMPACT_ATOMS: atom_id res chain seq x y z
N MET A 1 -19.05 2.11 -3.26
CA MET A 1 -18.18 1.15 -3.96
C MET A 1 -16.95 0.87 -3.10
N ALA A 2 -16.58 -0.39 -2.92
CA ALA A 2 -15.34 -0.75 -2.23
C ALA A 2 -14.14 -0.50 -3.15
N VAL A 3 -13.07 0.10 -2.61
CA VAL A 3 -11.83 0.32 -3.38
C VAL A 3 -11.08 -1.01 -3.50
N ILE A 4 -10.92 -1.51 -4.72
CA ILE A 4 -10.26 -2.79 -4.99
C ILE A 4 -8.77 -2.69 -4.63
N LYS A 5 -8.30 -3.58 -3.75
CA LYS A 5 -6.87 -3.73 -3.46
C LYS A 5 -6.23 -4.61 -4.52
N THR A 6 -5.15 -4.14 -5.12
CA THR A 6 -4.49 -4.82 -6.25
C THR A 6 -3.12 -5.36 -5.87
N HIS A 7 -2.51 -4.85 -4.79
CA HIS A 7 -1.16 -5.20 -4.38
C HIS A 7 -1.06 -5.38 -2.86
N THR A 8 0.00 -6.03 -2.41
CA THR A 8 0.47 -5.96 -1.03
C THR A 8 1.81 -5.25 -0.95
N GLY A 9 2.20 -4.82 0.23
CA GLY A 9 3.55 -4.33 0.50
C GLY A 9 3.82 -4.17 2.00
N THR A 10 5.09 -4.02 2.34
CA THR A 10 5.57 -3.80 3.71
C THR A 10 5.72 -2.30 3.99
N VAL A 11 5.10 -1.84 5.05
CA VAL A 11 5.23 -0.49 5.59
C VAL A 11 6.07 -0.55 6.85
N ILE A 12 7.14 0.25 6.89
CA ILE A 12 7.92 0.49 8.11
C ILE A 12 7.20 1.61 8.89
N THR A 13 6.83 1.34 10.13
CA THR A 13 6.23 2.30 11.06
C THR A 13 7.12 2.48 12.29
N ARG A 14 6.75 3.39 13.21
CA ARG A 14 7.46 3.54 14.49
C ARG A 14 7.46 2.26 15.33
N THR A 15 6.43 1.44 15.20
CA THR A 15 6.26 0.20 15.98
C THR A 15 6.82 -1.04 15.26
N GLY A 16 7.49 -0.84 14.11
CA GLY A 16 8.04 -1.92 13.30
C GLY A 16 7.35 -2.06 11.94
N GLU A 17 7.62 -3.18 11.29
CA GLU A 17 7.12 -3.49 9.95
C GLU A 17 5.71 -4.06 9.99
N LYS A 18 4.90 -3.71 8.99
CA LYS A 18 3.53 -4.21 8.82
C LYS A 18 3.25 -4.48 7.35
N GLN A 19 2.64 -5.63 7.05
CA GLN A 19 2.10 -5.92 5.73
C GLN A 19 0.75 -5.22 5.54
N VAL A 20 0.54 -4.58 4.38
CA VAL A 20 -0.69 -3.86 4.04
C VAL A 20 -1.16 -4.21 2.64
N GLN A 21 -2.46 -4.09 2.41
CA GLN A 21 -3.07 -4.16 1.08
C GLN A 21 -3.19 -2.77 0.47
N LEU A 22 -2.75 -2.64 -0.78
CA LEU A 22 -2.61 -1.40 -1.51
C LEU A 22 -3.54 -1.37 -2.71
N HIS A 23 -4.20 -0.23 -2.88
CA HIS A 23 -4.80 0.13 -4.16
C HIS A 23 -3.80 0.93 -4.97
N GLN A 24 -3.65 0.58 -6.24
CA GLN A 24 -2.75 1.27 -7.15
C GLN A 24 -3.45 2.49 -7.78
N ASN A 25 -2.93 3.67 -7.48
CA ASN A 25 -3.23 4.90 -8.24
C ASN A 25 -2.07 5.22 -9.20
N PRO A 26 -2.21 6.20 -10.11
CA PRO A 26 -1.11 6.58 -11.02
C PRO A 26 0.19 6.94 -10.28
N THR A 27 0.09 7.77 -9.25
CA THR A 27 1.25 8.32 -8.52
C THR A 27 1.43 7.77 -7.11
N THR A 28 0.44 7.04 -6.57
CA THR A 28 0.44 6.59 -5.18
C THR A 28 -0.02 5.14 -5.01
N TRP A 29 0.37 4.57 -3.87
CA TRP A 29 -0.16 3.33 -3.32
C TRP A 29 -1.04 3.68 -2.13
N VAL A 30 -2.31 3.28 -2.14
CA VAL A 30 -3.29 3.66 -1.11
C VAL A 30 -3.58 2.48 -0.18
N GLY A 31 -3.10 2.57 1.06
CA GLY A 31 -3.34 1.61 2.14
C GLY A 31 -4.71 1.78 2.79
N GLY A 32 -5.22 3.01 2.85
CA GLY A 32 -6.52 3.33 3.41
C GLY A 32 -6.94 4.79 3.18
N PRO A 33 -8.08 5.25 3.72
CA PRO A 33 -8.65 6.56 3.43
C PRO A 33 -7.71 7.75 3.73
N LYS A 34 -6.84 7.63 4.73
CA LYS A 34 -5.86 8.65 5.14
C LYS A 34 -4.42 8.12 5.10
N GLU A 35 -4.18 7.10 4.28
CA GLU A 35 -2.91 6.40 4.22
C GLU A 35 -2.57 6.10 2.76
N TYR A 36 -1.65 6.90 2.22
CA TYR A 36 -1.12 6.72 0.88
C TYR A 36 0.38 6.99 0.86
N TYR A 37 1.06 6.36 -0.10
CA TYR A 37 2.50 6.36 -0.27
C TYR A 37 2.87 6.73 -1.69
N TYR A 38 3.83 7.63 -1.89
CA TYR A 38 4.27 8.00 -3.24
C TYR A 38 5.01 6.84 -3.91
N LYS A 39 4.73 6.57 -5.19
CA LYS A 39 5.41 5.47 -5.91
C LYS A 39 6.92 5.66 -6.05
N VAL A 40 7.37 6.89 -6.15
CA VAL A 40 8.80 7.21 -6.37
C VAL A 40 9.61 7.05 -5.09
N THR A 41 9.05 7.45 -3.94
CA THR A 41 9.81 7.50 -2.68
C THR A 41 9.33 6.49 -1.65
N GLY A 42 8.11 5.99 -1.75
CA GLY A 42 7.44 5.21 -0.70
C GLY A 42 7.06 6.04 0.53
N ARG A 43 7.38 7.35 0.61
CA ARG A 43 7.04 8.18 1.78
C ARG A 43 5.53 8.32 1.91
N ARG A 44 5.04 8.31 3.16
CA ARG A 44 3.65 8.62 3.45
C ARG A 44 3.36 10.10 3.18
N GLY A 45 2.35 10.39 2.38
CA GLY A 45 1.91 11.77 2.15
C GLY A 45 1.02 12.29 3.28
N GLY A 46 1.04 13.62 3.50
CA GLY A 46 0.20 14.29 4.49
C GLY A 46 0.55 14.04 5.97
N ALA A 47 1.66 13.34 6.26
CA ALA A 47 2.08 12.99 7.62
C ALA A 47 3.47 13.57 7.93
N VAL A 48 3.52 14.88 8.19
CA VAL A 48 4.76 15.61 8.54
C VAL A 48 5.32 15.04 9.86
N GLY A 49 6.62 14.75 9.90
CA GLY A 49 7.30 14.21 11.09
C GLY A 49 7.17 12.70 11.31
N VAL A 50 6.29 12.02 10.56
CA VAL A 50 6.13 10.56 10.69
C VAL A 50 7.12 9.85 9.76
N ARG A 51 7.98 9.00 10.33
CA ARG A 51 8.98 8.21 9.58
C ARG A 51 8.39 7.00 8.83
N THR A 52 7.07 6.94 8.67
CA THR A 52 6.39 5.82 8.02
C THR A 52 6.67 5.82 6.52
N ARG A 53 7.08 4.67 5.99
CA ARG A 53 7.40 4.49 4.57
C ARG A 53 7.00 3.11 4.08
N LEU A 54 6.46 3.05 2.87
CA LEU A 54 6.29 1.82 2.11
C LEU A 54 7.63 1.40 1.49
N VAL A 55 8.02 0.14 1.70
CA VAL A 55 9.20 -0.46 1.08
C VAL A 55 8.86 -0.82 -0.36
N LEU A 56 9.34 -0.03 -1.33
CA LEU A 56 8.93 -0.18 -2.73
C LEU A 56 9.27 -1.55 -3.34
N SER A 57 10.40 -2.14 -2.95
CA SER A 57 10.82 -3.47 -3.40
C SER A 57 9.96 -4.61 -2.85
N SER A 58 9.18 -4.38 -1.78
CA SER A 58 8.28 -5.38 -1.18
C SER A 58 6.93 -5.48 -1.88
N ILE A 59 6.66 -4.58 -2.84
CA ILE A 59 5.35 -4.50 -3.47
C ILE A 59 5.16 -5.71 -4.39
N ARG A 60 4.05 -6.42 -4.21
CA ARG A 60 3.67 -7.60 -5.01
C ARG A 60 2.20 -7.50 -5.40
N PRO A 61 1.83 -7.85 -6.64
CA PRO A 61 0.42 -8.02 -7.00
C PRO A 61 -0.25 -9.00 -6.03
N ILE A 62 -1.50 -8.74 -5.68
CA ILE A 62 -2.34 -9.78 -5.09
C ILE A 62 -2.72 -10.67 -6.26
N GLU A 63 -2.21 -11.90 -6.28
CA GLU A 63 -2.74 -12.92 -7.18
C GLU A 63 -4.23 -13.03 -6.88
N LYS A 64 -5.05 -12.62 -7.84
CA LYS A 64 -6.45 -12.97 -7.80
C LYS A 64 -6.46 -14.48 -8.00
N MET A 65 -6.65 -15.24 -6.93
CA MET A 65 -7.37 -16.50 -7.11
C MET A 65 -8.65 -16.09 -7.80
N GLU A 66 -8.76 -16.43 -9.08
CA GLU A 66 -10.03 -16.36 -9.79
C GLU A 66 -11.03 -17.05 -8.88
N ASP A 67 -11.98 -16.27 -8.35
CA ASP A 67 -13.18 -16.83 -7.77
C ASP A 67 -13.81 -17.68 -8.89
N GLN A 68 -13.54 -18.99 -8.85
CA GLN A 68 -14.32 -20.00 -9.53
C GLN A 68 -15.72 -19.95 -8.90
N GLN A 69 -16.53 -19.01 -9.35
CA GLN A 69 -17.97 -19.04 -9.18
C GLN A 69 -18.55 -19.50 -10.52
N GLN A 70 -18.62 -20.83 -10.65
CA GLN A 70 -19.59 -21.52 -11.49
C GLN A 70 -20.99 -21.38 -10.88
#